data_AF-A0A2R6F5H7-F1
#
_entry.id   AF-A0A2R6F5H7-F1
#
_cell.length_a   1.000
_cell.length_b   1.000
_cell.length_c   1.000
_cell.angle_alpha   90.00
_cell.angle_beta   90.00
_cell.angle_gamma   90.00
#
_symmetry.space_group_name_H-M   'P 1'
#
loop_
_entity.id
_entity.type
_entity.pdbx_description
1 polymer ?
#
loop_
_entity_poly.entity_id
_entity_poly.type
_entity_poly.pdbx_seq_one_letter_code
_entity_poly.pdbx_strand_id
1 'polypeptide(L)'
;MTISAENVGSERVAVPSTWDMSLITGDSQYGEGYYSGGDEYRGGGISPGMVREGVVLSEVDESASSYELRIELTGDITASWTL
;
A
#
# COMPACT_ATOMS: atom_id res chain seq x y z
N MET A 1 1.19 -6.96 -6.33
CA MET A 1 0.23 -7.24 -5.25
C MET A 1 -0.91 -6.24 -5.39
N THR A 2 -2.16 -6.63 -5.19
CA THR A 2 -3.30 -5.69 -5.18
C THR A 2 -3.58 -5.27 -3.74
N ILE A 3 -3.79 -3.97 -3.53
CA ILE A 3 -4.12 -3.41 -2.22
C ILE A 3 -5.44 -2.65 -2.33
N SER A 4 -6.26 -2.78 -1.29
CA SER A 4 -7.49 -2.00 -1.13
C SER A 4 -7.53 -1.29 0.22
N ALA A 5 -7.98 -0.03 0.20
CA ALA A 5 -8.20 0.79 1.38
C ALA A 5 -9.61 1.38 1.35
N GLU A 6 -10.38 1.19 2.42
CA GLU A 6 -11.73 1.71 2.57
C GLU A 6 -11.80 2.70 3.74
N ASN A 7 -12.43 3.85 3.50
CA ASN A 7 -12.76 4.78 4.59
C ASN A 7 -14.13 4.44 5.19
N VAL A 8 -14.11 3.67 6.27
CA VAL A 8 -15.31 3.32 7.08
C VAL A 8 -15.69 4.39 8.11
N GLY A 9 -14.94 5.49 8.17
CA GLY A 9 -15.15 6.59 9.12
C GLY A 9 -16.14 7.64 8.62
N SER A 10 -16.25 8.74 9.37
CA SER A 10 -17.16 9.86 9.06
C SER A 10 -16.47 11.09 8.45
N GLU A 11 -15.13 11.09 8.39
CA GLU A 11 -14.33 12.22 7.89
C GLU A 11 -13.42 11.77 6.74
N ARG A 12 -12.95 12.73 5.94
CA ARG A 12 -11.96 12.46 4.90
C ARG A 12 -10.62 12.12 5.54
N VAL A 13 -10.00 11.02 5.13
CA VAL A 13 -8.67 10.59 5.62
C VAL A 13 -7.67 10.47 4.47
N ALA A 14 -6.39 10.66 4.74
CA ALA A 14 -5.32 10.35 3.81
C ALA A 14 -4.95 8.87 3.95
N VAL A 15 -4.90 8.12 2.85
CA VAL A 15 -4.30 6.79 2.84
C VAL A 15 -2.85 6.85 2.37
N PRO A 16 -1.97 5.98 2.91
CA PRO A 16 -0.60 5.78 2.44
C PRO A 16 -0.52 5.65 0.92
N SER A 17 0.61 6.04 0.35
CA SER A 17 0.98 5.81 -1.04
C SER A 17 1.98 4.66 -1.15
N THR A 18 2.37 4.27 -2.36
CA THR A 18 3.46 3.30 -2.57
C THR A 18 4.78 3.74 -1.93
N TRP A 19 4.98 5.05 -1.73
CA TRP A 19 6.18 5.63 -1.12
C TRP A 19 6.25 5.37 0.38
N ASP A 20 5.10 5.11 1.00
CA ASP A 20 4.95 4.81 2.42
C ASP A 20 4.93 3.28 2.67
N MET A 21 5.20 2.49 1.63
CA MET A 21 5.16 1.04 1.64
C MET A 21 6.54 0.46 1.40
N SER A 22 6.82 -0.68 2.03
CA SER A 22 8.06 -1.42 1.84
C SER A 22 7.78 -2.91 1.85
N LEU A 23 8.40 -3.62 0.92
CA LEU A 23 8.36 -5.07 0.88
C LEU A 23 9.59 -5.62 1.59
N ILE A 24 9.37 -6.49 2.58
CA ILE A 24 10.43 -7.12 3.35
C ILE A 24 10.50 -8.59 2.93
N THR A 25 11.70 -9.04 2.56
CA THR A 25 11.97 -10.45 2.26
C THR A 25 13.34 -10.85 2.81
N GLY A 26 13.35 -11.90 3.64
CA GLY A 26 14.52 -12.24 4.46
C GLY A 26 14.95 -11.05 5.33
N ASP A 27 16.21 -10.64 5.19
CA ASP A 27 16.81 -9.50 5.90
C ASP A 27 16.86 -8.21 5.04
N SER A 28 16.21 -8.22 3.87
CA SER A 28 16.23 -7.11 2.91
C SER A 28 14.90 -6.35 2.87
N GLN A 29 14.98 -5.04 2.72
CA GLN A 29 13.84 -4.13 2.51
C GLN A 29 13.90 -3.53 1.11
N TYR A 30 12.80 -3.62 0.39
CA TYR A 30 12.63 -3.11 -0.97
C TYR A 30 11.55 -2.03 -0.98
N GLY A 31 11.82 -0.94 -1.70
CA GLY A 31 10.85 0.12 -1.94
C GLY A 31 9.90 -0.22 -3.09
N GLU A 32 9.20 0.80 -3.56
CA GLU A 32 8.42 0.71 -4.79
C GLU A 32 9.32 0.46 -6.01
N GLY A 33 8.86 -0.44 -6.88
CA GLY A 33 9.39 -0.59 -8.22
C GLY A 33 8.71 0.40 -9.17
N TYR A 34 9.35 0.68 -10.31
CA TYR A 34 8.74 1.50 -11.34
C TYR A 34 7.59 0.72 -12.01
N TYR A 35 6.37 1.26 -11.93
CA TYR A 35 5.22 0.73 -12.64
C TYR A 35 4.51 1.82 -13.42
N SER A 36 4.29 1.58 -14.72
CA SER A 36 3.59 2.51 -15.60
C SER A 36 2.19 2.04 -16.00
N GLY A 37 1.60 1.09 -15.26
CA GLY A 37 0.22 0.66 -15.49
C GLY A 37 -0.78 1.69 -14.97
N GLY A 38 -1.97 1.71 -15.58
CA GLY A 38 -3.05 2.65 -15.21
C GLY A 38 -3.75 2.32 -13.88
N ASP A 39 -3.45 1.16 -13.31
CA ASP A 39 -4.00 0.57 -12.09
C ASP A 39 -3.03 0.63 -10.91
N GLU A 40 -1.97 1.42 -11.00
CA GLU A 40 -1.07 1.72 -9.88
C GLU A 40 -1.84 2.21 -8.66
N TYR A 41 -1.54 1.65 -7.49
CA TYR A 41 -2.11 2.15 -6.24
C TYR A 41 -1.53 3.54 -5.93
N ARG A 42 -2.40 4.55 -5.89
CA ARG A 42 -2.00 5.92 -5.56
C ARG A 42 -2.58 6.31 -4.22
N GLY A 43 -1.74 6.71 -3.28
CA GLY A 43 -2.20 7.23 -1.98
C GLY A 43 -2.97 8.54 -2.09
N GLY A 44 -3.31 9.12 -0.94
CA GLY A 44 -3.97 10.43 -0.84
C GLY A 44 -5.35 10.38 -0.21
N GLY A 45 -6.10 11.49 -0.31
CA GLY A 45 -7.34 11.66 0.45
C GLY A 45 -8.53 10.87 -0.10
N ILE A 46 -9.15 10.02 0.73
CA ILE A 46 -10.40 9.29 0.46
C ILE A 46 -11.53 9.75 1.40
N SER A 47 -12.72 9.99 0.85
CA SER A 47 -13.92 10.39 1.60
C SER A 47 -14.63 9.19 2.23
N PRO A 48 -15.51 9.37 3.24
CA PRO A 48 -16.33 8.30 3.81
C PRO A 48 -17.04 7.46 2.75
N GLY A 49 -16.96 6.14 2.89
CA GLY A 49 -17.54 5.15 1.97
C GLY A 49 -16.80 4.99 0.63
N MET A 50 -15.70 5.72 0.40
CA MET A 50 -14.86 5.48 -0.77
C MET A 50 -13.89 4.33 -0.51
N VAL A 51 -13.76 3.46 -1.52
CA VAL A 51 -12.74 2.43 -1.61
C VAL A 51 -11.70 2.88 -2.64
N ARG A 52 -10.43 2.69 -2.32
CA ARG A 52 -9.33 2.85 -3.26
C ARG A 52 -8.60 1.53 -3.40
N GLU A 53 -8.47 1.09 -4.65
CA GLU A 53 -7.78 -0.14 -5.02
C GLU A 53 -6.70 0.16 -6.06
N GLY A 54 -5.64 -0.63 -6.06
CA GLY A 54 -4.61 -0.59 -7.07
C GLY A 54 -3.48 -1.58 -6.82
N VAL A 55 -2.53 -1.60 -7.74
CA VAL A 55 -1.39 -2.50 -7.73
C VAL A 55 -0.17 -1.81 -7.13
N VAL A 56 0.50 -2.52 -6.22
CA VAL A 56 1.84 -2.21 -5.73
C VAL A 56 2.82 -3.24 -6.27
N LEU A 57 3.92 -2.74 -6.83
CA LEU A 57 5.01 -3.53 -7.38
C LEU A 57 6.31 -3.16 -6.67
N SER A 58 7.12 -4.17 -6.40
CA SER A 58 8.47 -4.04 -5.87
C SER A 58 9.35 -5.00 -6.65
N GLU A 59 10.54 -4.54 -7.00
CA GLU A 59 11.58 -5.39 -7.57
C GLU A 59 12.29 -6.10 -6.41
N VAL A 60 12.38 -7.43 -6.48
CA VAL A 60 12.98 -8.28 -5.43
C VAL A 60 13.93 -9.28 -6.05
N ASP A 61 14.87 -9.79 -5.27
CA ASP A 61 15.75 -10.87 -5.71
C ASP A 61 14.95 -12.14 -6.09
N GLU A 62 15.36 -12.83 -7.16
CA GLU A 62 14.71 -14.07 -7.61
C GLU A 62 14.70 -15.18 -6.55
N SER A 63 15.63 -15.14 -5.60
CA SER A 63 15.71 -16.10 -4.49
C SER A 63 14.74 -15.81 -3.34
N ALA A 64 13.99 -14.71 -3.39
CA ALA A 64 13.02 -14.36 -2.36
C ALA A 64 11.86 -15.37 -2.32
N SER A 65 11.58 -15.91 -1.12
CA SER A 65 10.58 -16.97 -0.92
C SER A 65 9.46 -16.62 0.08
N SER A 66 9.63 -15.53 0.83
CA SER A 66 8.64 -14.97 1.74
C SER A 66 8.58 -13.45 1.57
N TYR A 67 7.40 -12.88 1.82
CA TYR A 67 7.13 -11.47 1.59
C TYR A 67 6.25 -10.92 2.71
N GLU A 68 6.70 -9.85 3.36
CA GLU A 68 5.91 -9.03 4.29
C GLU A 68 5.76 -7.64 3.68
N LEU A 69 4.53 -7.18 3.46
CA LEU A 69 4.29 -5.78 3.13
C LEU A 69 4.17 -4.99 4.43
N ARG A 70 5.09 -4.04 4.63
CA ARG A 70 5.02 -3.05 5.71
C ARG A 70 4.47 -1.74 5.15
N ILE A 71 3.47 -1.19 5.83
CA ILE A 71 2.86 0.10 5.50
C ILE A 71 3.05 1.01 6.71
N GLU A 72 3.73 2.13 6.52
CA GLU A 72 3.89 3.13 7.57
C GLU A 72 2.68 4.06 7.60
N LEU A 73 1.90 3.98 8.69
CA LEU A 73 0.75 4.84 8.87
C LEU A 73 1.19 6.14 9.55
N THR A 74 1.00 7.27 8.87
CA THR A 74 1.22 8.60 9.45
C THR A 74 -0.04 9.05 10.22
N GLY A 75 -0.18 8.58 11.46
CA GLY A 75 -1.19 9.06 12.42
C GLY A 75 -2.18 8.00 12.91
N ASP A 76 -3.14 8.42 13.76
CA ASP A 76 -4.22 7.60 14.35
C ASP A 76 -5.28 7.19 13.30
N ILE A 77 -4.85 6.64 12.17
CA ILE A 77 -5.72 6.22 11.08
C ILE A 77 -6.21 4.80 11.39
N THR A 78 -7.50 4.67 11.71
CA THR A 78 -8.16 3.36 11.72
C THR A 78 -8.53 3.01 10.29
N ALA A 79 -7.64 2.30 9.59
CA ALA A 79 -7.88 1.77 8.25
C ALA A 79 -7.85 0.24 8.29
N SER A 80 -8.84 -0.39 7.67
CA SER A 80 -8.85 -1.83 7.45
C SER A 80 -8.23 -2.12 6.08
N TRP A 81 -7.23 -3.01 6.07
CA TRP A 81 -6.53 -3.43 4.86
C TRP A 81 -6.80 -4.92 4.61
N THR A 82 -7.20 -5.25 3.40
CA THR A 82 -7.37 -6.65 2.97
C THR A 82 -6.34 -6.94 1.89
N LEU A 83 -5.56 -8.01 2.10
CA LEU A 83 -4.62 -8.59 1.14
C LEU A 83 -5.30 -9.68 0.32
#